data_AF-A0A6L5QQN7-F1
#
_entry.id   AF-A0A6L5QQN7-F1
#
_cell.length_a   1.000
_cell.length_b   1.000
_cell.length_c   1.000
_cell.angle_alpha   90.00
_cell.angle_beta   90.00
_cell.angle_gamma   90.00
#
_symmetry.space_group_name_H-M   'P 1'
#
loop_
_entity.id
_entity.type
_entity.pdbx_description
1 polymer ?
#
loop_
_entity_poly.entity_id
_entity_poly.type
_entity_poly.pdbx_seq_one_letter_code
_entity_poly.pdbx_strand_id
1 'polypeptide(L)'
;MQNIITLSFIAFSVLLILLSLPLMFNKIKPNWWYGFRTPASLNNPEIWYSVNQTAAKQSIVLGILMIIVSLGLYSMGDMTVDASLIINSLVATTGLLVIAIKGVATIRKLSSK
;
A
#
# COMPACT_ATOMS: atom_id res chain seq x y z
N MET A 1 -8.35 -3.50 -24.68
CA MET A 1 -7.22 -3.66 -23.73
C MET A 1 -7.39 -2.79 -22.49
N GLN A 2 -7.86 -1.55 -22.63
CA GLN A 2 -8.12 -0.63 -21.52
C GLN A 2 -8.96 -1.22 -20.37
N ASN A 3 -10.04 -1.96 -20.68
CA ASN A 3 -10.86 -2.64 -19.66
C ASN A 3 -10.03 -3.59 -18.78
N ILE A 4 -9.13 -4.38 -19.39
CA ILE A 4 -8.29 -5.36 -18.68
C ILE A 4 -7.30 -4.65 -17.75
N ILE A 5 -6.71 -3.55 -18.21
CA ILE A 5 -5.79 -2.74 -17.39
C ILE A 5 -6.52 -2.16 -16.19
N THR A 6 -7.68 -1.55 -16.43
CA THR A 6 -8.51 -0.93 -15.39
C THR A 6 -8.91 -1.96 -14.33
N LEU A 7 -9.43 -3.11 -14.76
CA LEU A 7 -9.82 -4.20 -13.87
C LEU A 7 -8.62 -4.76 -13.08
N SER A 8 -7.45 -4.90 -13.71
CA SER A 8 -6.23 -5.36 -13.05
C SER A 8 -5.79 -4.43 -11.92
N PHE A 9 -5.78 -3.12 -12.16
CA PHE A 9 -5.40 -2.13 -11.14
C PHE A 9 -6.43 -2.03 -10.01
N ILE A 10 -7.73 -2.10 -10.33
CA ILE A 10 -8.78 -2.15 -9.31
C ILE A 10 -8.64 -3.42 -8.46
N ALA A 11 -8.45 -4.59 -9.07
CA ALA A 11 -8.28 -5.85 -8.36
C ALA A 11 -7.06 -5.81 -7.43
N PHE A 12 -5.91 -5.31 -7.92
CA PHE A 12 -4.71 -5.12 -7.10
C PHE A 12 -4.97 -4.16 -5.93
N SER A 13 -5.68 -3.06 -6.16
CA SER A 13 -5.99 -2.05 -5.14
C SER A 13 -6.90 -2.62 -4.05
N VAL A 14 -7.94 -3.38 -4.44
CA VAL A 14 -8.82 -4.08 -3.51
C VAL A 14 -8.03 -5.09 -2.69
N LEU A 15 -7.16 -5.89 -3.32
CA LEU A 15 -6.29 -6.83 -2.62
C LEU A 15 -5.40 -6.11 -1.60
N LEU A 16 -4.78 -4.99 -1.99
CA LEU A 16 -3.94 -4.19 -1.10
C LEU A 16 -4.72 -3.66 0.12
N ILE A 17 -5.95 -3.18 -0.09
CA ILE A 17 -6.84 -2.73 0.99
C ILE A 17 -7.17 -3.89 1.92
N LEU A 18 -7.64 -5.01 1.39
CA LEU A 18 -8.04 -6.18 2.17
C LEU A 18 -6.88 -6.75 3.00
N LEU A 19 -5.69 -6.85 2.40
CA LEU A 19 -4.45 -7.23 3.08
C LEU A 19 -3.92 -6.15 4.03
N SER A 20 -4.52 -4.96 4.10
CA SER A 20 -4.13 -3.95 5.08
C SER A 20 -5.04 -3.98 6.31
N LEU A 21 -6.29 -4.46 6.19
CA LEU A 21 -7.27 -4.44 7.28
C LEU A 21 -6.81 -5.21 8.53
N PRO A 22 -6.29 -6.47 8.45
CA PRO A 22 -5.85 -7.18 9.65
C PRO A 22 -4.70 -6.46 10.39
N LEU A 23 -3.81 -5.81 9.65
CA LEU A 23 -2.69 -5.04 10.20
C LEU A 23 -3.18 -3.72 10.83
N MET A 24 -4.13 -3.03 10.20
CA MET A 24 -4.72 -1.79 10.73
C MET A 24 -5.40 -2.01 12.08
N PHE A 25 -6.06 -3.16 12.25
CA PHE A 25 -6.75 -3.54 13.48
C PHE A 25 -5.88 -4.34 14.47
N ASN A 26 -4.55 -4.38 14.28
CA ASN A 26 -3.61 -5.08 15.16
C ASN A 26 -3.97 -6.57 15.39
N LYS A 27 -4.59 -7.24 14.40
CA LYS A 27 -5.02 -8.64 14.52
C LYS A 27 -3.90 -9.65 14.27
N ILE A 28 -2.76 -9.19 13.74
CA ILE A 28 -1.65 -10.03 13.30
C ILE A 28 -0.48 -9.86 14.25
N LYS A 29 -0.10 -10.94 14.94
CA LYS A 29 1.09 -10.98 15.80
C LYS A 29 2.40 -10.90 14.98
N PRO A 30 3.53 -10.49 15.58
CA PRO A 30 4.84 -10.55 14.94
C PRO A 30 5.10 -11.90 14.27
N ASN A 31 5.46 -11.86 12.99
CA ASN A 31 5.69 -13.05 12.18
C ASN A 31 6.63 -12.75 11.00
N TRP A 32 7.18 -13.80 10.40
CA TRP A 32 8.20 -13.68 9.36
C TRP A 32 7.67 -13.45 7.94
N TRP A 33 6.35 -13.50 7.72
CA TRP A 33 5.77 -13.52 6.37
C TRP A 33 4.95 -12.28 6.02
N TYR A 34 4.37 -11.60 6.99
CA TYR A 34 3.34 -10.59 6.75
C TYR A 34 3.58 -9.33 7.58
N GLY A 35 3.40 -8.16 6.95
CA GLY A 35 3.68 -6.87 7.55
C GLY A 35 5.11 -6.36 7.32
N PHE A 36 5.43 -5.23 7.94
CA PHE A 36 6.71 -4.55 7.90
C PHE A 36 7.69 -5.24 8.87
N ARG A 37 8.63 -6.01 8.32
CA ARG A 37 9.43 -7.00 9.07
C ARG A 37 10.89 -6.59 9.11
N THR A 38 11.23 -5.80 10.11
CA THR A 38 12.61 -5.50 10.50
C THR A 38 12.97 -6.22 11.79
N PRO A 39 14.26 -6.41 12.10
CA PRO A 39 14.68 -6.97 13.40
C PRO A 39 14.03 -6.23 14.59
N ALA A 40 13.95 -4.90 14.52
CA ALA A 40 13.32 -4.08 15.57
C ALA A 40 11.83 -4.40 15.76
N SER A 41 11.05 -4.46 14.67
CA SER A 41 9.62 -4.79 14.74
C SER A 41 9.38 -6.25 15.13
N LEU A 42 10.26 -7.18 14.78
CA LEU A 42 10.07 -8.60 15.13
C LEU A 42 10.35 -8.87 16.62
N ASN A 43 11.30 -8.15 17.21
CA ASN A 43 11.69 -8.32 18.60
C ASN A 43 10.86 -7.48 19.60
N ASN A 44 10.08 -6.51 19.12
CA ASN A 44 9.27 -5.64 19.96
C ASN A 44 7.82 -5.52 19.42
N PRO A 45 6.81 -6.10 20.10
CA PRO A 45 5.40 -6.01 19.70
C PRO A 45 4.85 -4.59 19.59
N GLU A 46 5.32 -3.64 20.40
CA GLU A 46 4.85 -2.25 20.31
C GLU A 46 5.32 -1.60 19.00
N ILE A 47 6.59 -1.82 18.63
CA ILE A 47 7.15 -1.37 17.35
C ILE A 47 6.42 -2.07 16.20
N TRP A 48 6.17 -3.38 16.31
CA TRP A 48 5.41 -4.15 15.34
C TRP A 48 4.06 -3.53 15.01
N TYR A 49 3.21 -3.33 16.03
CA TYR A 49 1.86 -2.84 15.81
C TYR A 49 1.87 -1.38 15.32
N SER A 50 2.77 -0.54 15.85
CA SER A 50 2.85 0.87 15.44
C SER A 50 3.24 1.03 13.97
N VAL A 51 4.31 0.34 13.51
CA VAL A 51 4.75 0.45 12.11
C VAL A 51 3.74 -0.20 11.16
N ASN A 52 3.17 -1.35 11.52
CA ASN A 52 2.23 -2.07 10.66
C ASN A 52 0.89 -1.36 10.55
N GLN A 53 0.36 -0.78 11.62
CA GLN A 53 -0.86 0.02 11.57
C GLN A 53 -0.66 1.28 10.72
N THR A 54 0.49 1.94 10.84
CA THR A 54 0.83 3.11 10.01
C THR A 54 0.91 2.73 8.53
N ALA A 55 1.68 1.69 8.20
CA ALA A 55 1.80 1.20 6.84
C ALA A 55 0.44 0.76 6.26
N ALA A 56 -0.35 0.02 7.03
CA ALA A 56 -1.68 -0.41 6.64
C ALA A 56 -2.63 0.75 6.32
N LYS A 57 -2.66 1.79 7.18
CA LYS A 57 -3.48 2.99 6.92
C LYS A 57 -3.08 3.64 5.59
N GLN A 58 -1.79 3.75 5.31
CA GLN A 58 -1.30 4.34 4.07
C GLN A 58 -1.57 3.46 2.85
N SER A 59 -1.44 2.15 2.98
CA SER A 59 -1.77 1.18 1.93
C SER A 59 -3.26 1.21 1.57
N ILE A 60 -4.16 1.38 2.55
CA ILE A 60 -5.60 1.57 2.30
C ILE A 60 -5.84 2.86 1.51
N VAL A 61 -5.24 3.97 1.93
CA VAL A 61 -5.36 5.26 1.22
C VAL A 61 -4.83 5.13 -0.21
N LEU A 62 -3.70 4.46 -0.41
CA LEU A 62 -3.13 4.23 -1.74
C LEU A 62 -4.07 3.39 -2.61
N GLY A 63 -4.63 2.30 -2.07
CA GLY A 63 -5.60 1.48 -2.82
C GLY A 63 -6.84 2.27 -3.23
N ILE A 64 -7.39 3.10 -2.35
CA ILE A 64 -8.53 3.98 -2.69
C ILE A 64 -8.15 4.97 -3.80
N LEU A 65 -6.99 5.62 -3.67
CA LEU A 65 -6.49 6.55 -4.68
C LEU A 65 -6.29 5.86 -6.04
N MET A 66 -5.72 4.66 -6.05
CA MET A 66 -5.52 3.88 -7.27
C MET A 66 -6.85 3.51 -7.94
N ILE A 67 -7.89 3.16 -7.18
CA ILE A 67 -9.24 2.93 -7.74
C ILE A 67 -9.77 4.20 -8.40
N ILE A 68 -9.67 5.35 -7.71
CA ILE A 68 -10.13 6.64 -8.24
C ILE A 68 -9.39 7.00 -9.53
N VAL A 69 -8.06 6.88 -9.53
CA VAL A 69 -7.23 7.16 -10.72
C VAL A 69 -7.58 6.23 -11.87
N SER A 70 -7.71 4.93 -11.61
CA SER A 70 -8.01 3.94 -12.65
C SER A 70 -9.39 4.19 -13.29
N LEU A 71 -10.42 4.46 -12.48
CA LEU A 71 -11.75 4.80 -12.98
C LEU A 71 -11.79 6.15 -13.69
N GLY A 72 -11.05 7.16 -13.21
CA GLY A 72 -10.93 8.46 -13.86
C GLY A 72 -10.28 8.38 -15.23
N LEU A 73 -9.20 7.61 -15.37
CA LEU A 73 -8.55 7.38 -16.66
C LEU A 73 -9.46 6.61 -17.63
N TYR A 74 -10.24 5.68 -17.09
CA TYR A 74 -11.23 4.93 -17.87
C TYR A 74 -12.34 5.82 -18.44
N SER A 75 -12.85 6.78 -17.64
CA SER A 75 -13.97 7.64 -18.04
C SER A 75 -13.59 8.71 -19.08
N MET A 76 -12.31 9.00 -19.28
CA MET A 76 -11.84 10.01 -20.24
C MET A 76 -11.99 9.57 -21.71
N GLY A 77 -12.27 8.29 -22.00
CA GLY A 77 -12.64 7.77 -23.33
C GLY A 77 -11.50 7.70 -24.36
N ASP A 78 -10.71 8.76 -24.49
CA ASP A 78 -9.66 8.92 -25.51
C ASP A 78 -8.24 8.62 -24.99
N MET A 79 -8.12 8.20 -23.73
CA MET A 79 -6.82 7.91 -23.11
C MET A 79 -6.19 6.67 -23.76
N THR A 80 -4.91 6.79 -24.14
CA THR A 80 -4.19 5.63 -24.68
C THR A 80 -3.96 4.57 -23.58
N VAL A 81 -3.87 3.32 -24.04
CA VAL A 81 -3.58 2.15 -23.19
C VAL A 81 -2.25 2.34 -22.45
N ASP A 82 -1.24 2.85 -23.15
CA ASP A 82 0.11 3.09 -22.60
C ASP A 82 0.11 4.19 -21.55
N ALA A 83 -0.58 5.32 -21.80
CA ALA A 83 -0.69 6.39 -20.84
C ALA A 83 -1.38 5.92 -19.56
N SER A 84 -2.46 5.15 -19.70
CA SER A 84 -3.18 4.57 -18.54
C SER A 84 -2.29 3.63 -17.73
N LEU A 85 -1.49 2.80 -18.39
CA LEU A 85 -0.55 1.89 -17.75
C LEU A 85 0.54 2.66 -16.99
N ILE A 86 1.15 3.66 -17.63
CA ILE A 86 2.21 4.47 -17.06
C ILE A 86 1.71 5.23 -15.82
N ILE A 87 0.57 5.91 -15.92
CA ILE A 87 0.03 6.73 -14.83
C ILE A 87 -0.30 5.85 -13.60
N ASN A 88 -1.02 4.75 -13.79
CA ASN A 88 -1.34 3.85 -12.68
C ASN A 88 -0.07 3.25 -12.05
N SER A 89 0.91 2.86 -12.87
CA SER A 89 2.18 2.31 -12.38
C SER A 89 3.00 3.34 -11.59
N LEU A 90 3.03 4.60 -12.04
CA LEU A 90 3.70 5.69 -11.33
C LEU A 90 3.04 5.98 -9.98
N VAL A 91 1.72 6.04 -9.92
CA VAL A 91 0.98 6.22 -8.66
C VAL A 91 1.25 5.07 -7.70
N ALA A 92 1.18 3.83 -8.18
CA ALA A 92 1.42 2.64 -7.37
C ALA A 92 2.86 2.61 -6.81
N THR A 93 3.86 2.75 -7.68
CA THR A 93 5.28 2.69 -7.28
C THR A 93 5.65 3.83 -6.35
N THR A 94 5.22 5.06 -6.65
CA THR A 94 5.49 6.22 -5.78
C THR A 94 4.83 6.05 -4.41
N GLY A 95 3.56 5.62 -4.37
CA GLY A 95 2.86 5.35 -3.12
C GLY A 95 3.56 4.28 -2.27
N LEU A 96 3.95 3.17 -2.88
CA LEU A 96 4.68 2.10 -2.20
C LEU A 96 6.04 2.56 -1.68
N LEU A 97 6.78 3.37 -2.45
CA LEU A 97 8.05 3.95 -1.99
C LEU A 97 7.84 4.87 -0.77
N VAL A 98 6.82 5.74 -0.80
CA VAL A 98 6.49 6.60 0.35
C VAL A 98 6.14 5.77 1.58
N ILE A 99 5.36 4.69 1.42
CA ILE A 99 5.02 3.78 2.52
C ILE A 99 6.27 3.09 3.07
N ALA A 100 7.15 2.60 2.20
CA ALA A 100 8.41 1.96 2.62
C ALA A 100 9.30 2.91 3.40
N ILE A 101 9.53 4.13 2.88
CA ILE A 101 10.33 5.16 3.51
C ILE A 101 9.75 5.55 4.88
N LYS A 102 8.43 5.77 4.96
CA LYS A 102 7.77 6.12 6.22
C LYS A 102 7.76 4.96 7.22
N GLY A 103 7.68 3.72 6.77
CA GLY A 103 7.84 2.54 7.62
C GLY A 103 9.22 2.50 8.27
N VAL A 104 10.29 2.67 7.48
CA VAL A 104 11.67 2.76 7.99
C VAL A 104 11.84 3.95 8.94
N ALA A 105 11.35 5.12 8.58
CA ALA A 105 11.43 6.32 9.43
C ALA A 105 10.69 6.13 10.77
N THR A 106 9.53 5.47 10.75
CA THR A 106 8.74 5.16 11.96
C THR A 106 9.52 4.22 12.88
N ILE A 107 10.13 3.16 12.35
CA ILE A 107 10.97 2.25 13.13
C ILE A 107 12.16 2.99 13.74
N ARG A 108 12.90 3.77 12.95
CA ARG A 108 14.06 4.53 13.45
C ARG A 108 13.69 5.44 14.62
N LYS A 109 12.54 6.12 14.54
CA LYS A 109 12.02 6.99 15.60
C LYS A 109 11.62 6.22 16.86
N LEU A 110 11.09 5.00 16.71
CA LEU A 110 10.67 4.17 17.84
C LEU A 110 11.84 3.41 18.48
N SER A 111 12.86 3.02 17.72
CA SER A 111 14.05 2.33 18.22
C SER A 111 15.07 3.26 18.88
N SER A 112 14.94 4.58 18.70
CA SER A 112 15.79 5.58 19.37
C SER A 112 15.26 6.04 20.72
N LYS A 113 14.10 5.52 21.15
CA LYS A 113 13.50 5.75 22.46
C LYS A 113 13.82 4.57 23.37
#